data_AF-A0A1A1Z3E0-F1
#
_entry.id   AF-A0A1A1Z3E0-F1
#
_cell.length_a   1.000
_cell.length_b   1.000
_cell.length_c   1.000
_cell.angle_alpha   90.00
_cell.angle_beta   90.00
_cell.angle_gamma   90.00
#
_symmetry.space_group_name_H-M   'P 1'
#
loop_
_entity.id
_entity.type
_entity.pdbx_description
1 polymer ?
#
loop_
_entity_poly.entity_id
_entity_poly.type
_entity_poly.pdbx_seq_one_letter_code
_entity_poly.pdbx_strand_id
1 'polypeptide(L)'
;MARADNGFEVPLDQLAQDTDPPLLWSIGDRMRLARRRISGRVVSSRQEVFRLSLASGRELELASAQQVLKVDGWKPVTELSVGSRVAVVRRLSEPTWTTRMDDSELILLAHMIGDGSCVKRQPIRYASIDEANLLGVTVAAAHFGVTAIRDDYAAARVTTLRLPAPFRLTHGKRNPIAEWLDGLGLFGLRSYEKFVPAQVSRYRTSKWRCSCGTCGQPMVRSAGMPRHHRAGSTTRRPVAA
;
A
#
# COMPACT_ATOMS: atom_id res chain seq x y z
N MET A 1 -0.45 10.17 8.58
CA MET A 1 0.78 10.92 8.22
C MET A 1 1.81 9.95 7.64
N ALA A 2 2.52 10.30 6.57
CA ALA A 2 3.48 9.37 5.95
C ALA A 2 4.86 9.43 6.63
N ARG A 3 5.32 8.30 7.16
CA ARG A 3 6.64 8.14 7.76
C ARG A 3 7.73 8.02 6.69
N ALA A 4 8.79 8.77 6.87
CA ALA A 4 9.98 8.76 6.03
C ALA A 4 11.03 7.75 6.46
N ASP A 5 10.94 7.21 7.67
CA ASP A 5 11.88 6.20 8.16
C ASP A 5 11.57 4.79 7.62
N ASN A 6 10.30 4.39 7.57
CA ASN A 6 9.89 3.03 7.23
C ASN A 6 8.80 2.95 6.13
N GLY A 7 8.30 4.08 5.64
CA GLY A 7 7.35 4.15 4.54
C GLY A 7 5.88 3.93 4.92
N PHE A 8 5.56 3.65 6.19
CA PHE A 8 4.18 3.49 6.63
C PHE A 8 3.46 4.80 6.85
N GLU A 9 2.13 4.71 6.88
CA GLU A 9 1.33 5.76 7.49
C GLU A 9 1.23 5.55 9.00
N VAL A 10 1.37 6.63 9.75
CA VAL A 10 1.12 6.71 11.18
C VAL A 10 -0.11 7.59 11.43
N PRO A 11 -1.12 7.10 12.16
CA PRO A 11 -2.25 7.90 12.63
C PRO A 11 -1.80 9.10 13.47
N LEU A 12 -2.57 10.19 13.44
CA LEU A 12 -2.20 11.44 14.10
C LEU A 12 -2.26 11.32 15.64
N ASP A 13 -3.20 10.53 16.15
CA ASP A 13 -3.38 10.21 17.58
C ASP A 13 -2.22 9.37 18.14
N GLN A 14 -1.73 8.40 17.38
CA GLN A 14 -0.52 7.65 17.75
C GLN A 14 0.69 8.58 17.82
N LEU A 15 0.81 9.47 16.83
CA LEU A 15 1.89 10.46 16.76
C LEU A 15 1.87 11.47 17.92
N ALA A 16 0.70 11.72 18.52
CA ALA A 16 0.55 12.59 19.67
C ALA A 16 1.02 11.95 20.99
N GLN A 17 1.11 10.62 21.03
CA GLN A 17 1.50 9.84 22.20
C GLN A 17 2.98 9.47 22.19
N ASP A 18 3.63 9.49 21.03
CA ASP A 18 5.05 9.16 20.89
C ASP A 18 5.95 10.21 21.57
N THR A 19 6.84 9.74 22.45
CA THR A 19 7.88 10.56 23.10
C THR A 19 9.12 10.74 22.22
N ASP A 20 9.38 9.82 21.29
CA ASP A 20 10.39 9.96 20.23
C ASP A 20 9.69 9.96 18.85
N PRO A 21 9.36 11.14 18.30
CA PRO A 21 8.57 11.22 17.09
C PRO A 21 9.35 10.69 15.87
N PRO A 22 8.70 9.88 15.02
CA PRO A 22 9.35 9.28 13.86
C PRO A 22 9.76 10.33 12.82
N LEU A 23 10.61 9.92 11.86
CA LEU A 23 10.86 10.75 10.68
C LEU A 23 9.61 10.74 9.80
N LEU A 24 9.16 11.93 9.39
CA LEU A 24 8.01 12.12 8.51
C LEU A 24 8.44 12.75 7.18
N TRP A 25 7.63 12.50 6.15
CA TRP A 25 7.72 13.25 4.92
C TRP A 25 7.07 14.64 5.09
N SER A 26 7.83 15.67 4.73
CA SER A 26 7.39 17.07 4.69
C SER A 26 7.74 17.68 3.33
N ILE A 27 7.15 18.83 3.00
CA ILE A 27 7.49 19.60 1.80
C ILE A 27 8.48 20.69 2.19
N GLY A 28 9.66 20.71 1.55
CA GLY A 28 10.66 21.75 1.73
C GLY A 28 10.50 22.91 0.73
N ASP A 29 11.33 23.94 0.92
CA ASP A 29 11.23 25.26 0.28
C ASP A 29 11.30 25.26 -1.26
N ARG A 30 11.81 24.17 -1.86
CA ARG A 30 11.90 23.99 -3.32
C ARG A 30 10.82 23.05 -3.89
N MET A 31 9.70 22.89 -3.19
CA MET A 31 8.64 21.95 -3.56
C MET A 31 9.15 20.50 -3.69
N ARG A 32 10.14 20.14 -2.85
CA ARG A 32 10.71 18.79 -2.79
C ARG A 32 10.38 18.16 -1.45
N LEU A 33 10.08 16.85 -1.48
CA LEU A 33 9.91 16.09 -0.24
C LEU A 33 11.23 16.08 0.55
N ALA A 34 11.13 16.38 1.83
CA ALA A 34 12.21 16.36 2.79
C ALA A 34 11.81 15.49 3.98
N ARG A 35 12.81 14.86 4.60
CA ARG A 35 12.62 14.05 5.81
C ARG A 35 12.78 14.98 7.00
N ARG A 36 11.79 15.06 7.89
CA ARG A 36 11.85 15.89 9.10
C ARG A 36 11.27 15.16 10.30
N ARG A 37 11.85 15.40 11.47
CA ARG A 37 11.19 15.07 12.75
C ARG A 37 10.14 16.13 13.04
N ILE A 38 9.10 15.73 13.76
CA ILE A 38 8.18 16.69 14.36
C ILE A 38 8.94 17.51 15.41
N SER A 39 8.80 18.83 15.34
CA SER A 39 9.40 19.77 16.30
C SER A 39 8.38 20.34 17.30
N GLY A 40 7.10 20.01 17.16
CA GLY A 40 6.01 20.50 18.00
C GLY A 40 5.20 19.36 18.62
N ARG A 41 4.18 19.70 19.41
CA ARG A 41 3.26 18.71 19.96
C ARG A 41 2.03 18.60 19.07
N VAL A 42 1.61 17.38 18.78
CA VAL A 42 0.30 17.15 18.15
C VAL A 42 -0.77 17.36 19.22
N VAL A 43 -1.60 18.38 19.04
CA VAL A 43 -2.70 18.70 19.96
C VAL A 43 -4.02 18.35 19.27
N SER A 44 -4.83 17.54 19.93
CA SER A 44 -6.20 17.25 19.52
C SER A 44 -7.15 18.11 20.35
N SER A 45 -7.88 19.01 19.70
CA SER A 45 -8.94 19.81 20.31
C SER A 45 -10.25 19.56 19.59
N ARG A 46 -11.37 19.63 20.30
CA ARG A 46 -12.70 19.66 19.68
C ARG A 46 -12.83 20.97 18.92
N GLN A 47 -12.92 20.87 17.60
CA GLN A 47 -13.01 22.01 16.70
C GLN A 47 -13.79 21.62 15.45
N GLU A 48 -14.21 22.62 14.70
CA GLU A 48 -14.89 22.44 13.44
C GLU A 48 -13.99 21.75 12.40
N VAL A 49 -14.55 20.75 11.70
CA VAL A 49 -13.85 19.96 10.69
C VAL A 49 -14.48 20.17 9.32
N PHE A 50 -13.63 20.40 8.32
CA PHE A 50 -13.96 20.53 6.92
C PHE A 50 -13.54 19.26 6.18
N ARG A 51 -14.47 18.69 5.40
CA ARG A 51 -14.15 17.60 4.48
C ARG A 51 -13.84 18.17 3.11
N LEU A 52 -12.62 17.95 2.64
CA LEU A 52 -12.14 18.32 1.31
C LEU A 52 -12.13 17.08 0.42
N SER A 53 -13.02 17.02 -0.57
CA SER A 53 -13.03 15.96 -1.58
C SER A 53 -12.40 16.49 -2.87
N LEU A 54 -11.39 15.80 -3.39
CA LEU A 54 -10.67 16.17 -4.62
C LEU A 54 -11.25 15.45 -5.84
N ALA A 55 -11.12 16.05 -7.02
CA ALA A 55 -11.51 15.45 -8.30
C ALA A 55 -10.79 14.11 -8.60
N SER A 56 -9.70 13.80 -7.89
CA SER A 56 -9.02 12.51 -7.94
C SER A 56 -9.71 11.42 -7.11
N GLY A 57 -10.81 11.73 -6.42
CA GLY A 57 -11.48 10.84 -5.46
C GLY A 57 -10.81 10.77 -4.08
N ARG A 58 -9.76 11.58 -3.83
CA ARG A 58 -9.10 11.65 -2.51
C ARG A 58 -9.90 12.53 -1.58
N GLU A 59 -10.03 12.13 -0.32
CA GLU A 59 -10.69 12.93 0.71
C GLU A 59 -9.72 13.24 1.85
N LEU A 60 -9.83 14.44 2.41
CA LEU A 60 -9.09 14.86 3.60
C LEU A 60 -10.05 15.54 4.57
N GLU A 61 -9.91 15.25 5.85
CA GLU A 61 -10.59 15.97 6.93
C GLU A 61 -9.59 16.87 7.63
N LEU A 62 -9.93 18.16 7.71
CA LEU A 62 -9.03 19.21 8.20
C LEU A 62 -9.78 20.13 9.16
N ALA A 63 -9.14 20.53 10.24
CA ALA A 63 -9.66 21.59 11.09
C ALA A 63 -9.60 22.95 10.39
N SER A 64 -10.46 23.89 10.80
CA SER A 64 -10.59 25.23 10.18
C SER A 64 -9.26 25.98 9.98
N ALA A 65 -8.36 25.92 10.97
CA ALA A 65 -7.06 26.59 10.92
C ALA A 65 -5.97 25.81 10.16
N GLN A 66 -6.21 24.54 9.81
CA GLN A 66 -5.23 23.73 9.09
C GLN A 66 -5.09 24.20 7.65
N GLN A 67 -3.85 24.27 7.20
CA GLN A 67 -3.50 24.81 5.89
C GLN A 67 -3.24 23.71 4.87
N VAL A 68 -3.61 24.00 3.63
CA VAL A 68 -3.24 23.23 2.46
C VAL A 68 -2.35 24.06 1.55
N LEU A 69 -1.44 23.40 0.85
CA LEU A 69 -0.57 24.07 -0.10
C LEU A 69 -1.28 24.24 -1.44
N LYS A 70 -1.49 25.48 -1.88
CA LYS A 70 -1.93 25.83 -3.24
C LYS A 70 -0.72 26.27 -4.09
N VAL A 71 -0.98 26.61 -5.35
CA VAL A 71 0.06 27.18 -6.26
C VAL A 71 0.61 28.49 -5.71
N ASP A 72 -0.25 29.30 -5.10
CA ASP A 72 0.01 30.61 -4.52
C ASP A 72 0.47 30.57 -3.05
N GLY A 73 0.77 29.38 -2.52
CA GLY A 73 1.27 29.18 -1.16
C GLY A 73 0.28 28.48 -0.23
N TRP A 74 0.61 28.49 1.05
CA TRP A 74 -0.21 27.84 2.09
C TRP A 74 -1.44 28.68 2.40
N LYS A 75 -2.61 28.04 2.39
CA LYS A 75 -3.89 28.67 2.66
C LYS A 75 -4.72 27.81 3.62
N PRO A 76 -5.44 28.41 4.59
CA PRO A 76 -6.34 27.65 5.46
C PRO A 76 -7.45 26.99 4.64
N VAL A 77 -7.98 25.87 5.13
CA VAL A 77 -9.06 25.14 4.44
C VAL A 77 -10.31 26.00 4.22
N THR A 78 -10.57 26.98 5.09
CA THR A 78 -11.68 27.92 5.01
C THR A 78 -11.58 28.90 3.84
N GLU A 79 -10.38 29.15 3.28
CA GLU A 79 -10.15 29.97 2.09
C GLU A 79 -10.29 29.17 0.78
N LEU A 80 -10.59 27.87 0.85
CA LEU A 80 -10.76 27.04 -0.33
C LEU A 80 -12.18 27.14 -0.88
N SER A 81 -12.27 27.32 -2.19
CA SER A 81 -13.50 27.18 -2.97
C SER A 81 -13.44 25.95 -3.87
N VAL A 82 -14.60 25.40 -4.24
CA VAL A 82 -14.69 24.36 -5.26
C VAL A 82 -13.99 24.82 -6.54
N GLY A 83 -13.19 23.95 -7.14
CA GLY A 83 -12.31 24.28 -8.27
C GLY A 83 -10.92 24.75 -7.88
N SER A 84 -10.67 25.08 -6.60
CA SER A 84 -9.33 25.41 -6.09
C SER A 84 -8.33 24.30 -6.35
N ARG A 85 -7.11 24.67 -6.76
CA ARG A 85 -6.02 23.73 -7.05
C ARG A 85 -5.13 23.54 -5.82
N VAL A 86 -5.20 22.37 -5.22
CA VAL A 86 -4.39 21.99 -4.05
C VAL A 86 -3.27 21.04 -4.46
N ALA A 87 -2.09 21.23 -3.88
CA ALA A 87 -0.94 20.38 -4.10
C ALA A 87 -1.15 19.01 -3.45
N VAL A 88 -0.81 17.96 -4.18
CA VAL A 88 -0.80 16.59 -3.69
C VAL A 88 0.56 15.96 -3.90
N VAL A 89 0.92 15.05 -2.99
CA VAL A 89 2.08 14.19 -3.18
C VAL A 89 1.82 13.24 -4.34
N ARG A 90 2.70 13.29 -5.36
CA ARG A 90 2.65 12.42 -6.53
C ARG A 90 3.32 11.07 -6.28
N ARG A 91 4.48 11.11 -5.63
CA ARG A 91 5.29 9.93 -5.29
C ARG A 91 5.99 10.22 -3.98
N LEU A 92 5.92 9.28 -3.05
CA LEU A 92 6.81 9.26 -1.91
C LEU A 92 8.19 8.79 -2.36
N SER A 93 9.23 9.36 -1.78
CA SER A 93 10.59 8.88 -1.99
C SER A 93 10.83 7.64 -1.13
N GLU A 94 11.90 6.91 -1.41
CA GLU A 94 12.26 5.72 -0.65
C GLU A 94 12.47 6.06 0.83
N PRO A 95 11.92 5.24 1.74
CA PRO A 95 12.12 5.43 3.17
C PRO A 95 13.59 5.22 3.54
N THR A 96 14.00 5.75 4.70
CA THR A 96 15.37 5.66 5.20
C THR A 96 15.79 4.21 5.44
N TRP A 97 14.89 3.40 6.02
CA TRP A 97 15.10 1.99 6.27
C TRP A 97 14.31 1.19 5.26
N THR A 98 15.06 0.43 4.47
CA THR A 98 14.48 -0.51 3.52
C THR A 98 14.83 -1.93 3.92
N THR A 99 13.88 -2.83 3.71
CA THR A 99 14.13 -4.26 3.83
C THR A 99 14.03 -4.86 2.44
N ARG A 100 15.01 -5.70 2.08
CA ARG A 100 14.96 -6.45 0.83
C ARG A 100 14.16 -7.73 1.04
N MET A 101 13.16 -7.91 0.18
CA MET A 101 12.47 -9.16 -0.12
C MET A 101 12.94 -9.66 -1.49
N ASP A 102 13.08 -10.96 -1.67
CA ASP A 102 13.45 -11.52 -2.97
C ASP A 102 12.38 -11.19 -4.02
N ASP A 103 12.78 -11.05 -5.29
CA ASP A 103 11.82 -10.76 -6.36
C ASP A 103 10.79 -11.90 -6.49
N SER A 104 11.19 -13.15 -6.23
CA SER A 104 10.31 -14.33 -6.25
C SER A 104 9.28 -14.28 -5.13
N GLU A 105 9.70 -13.92 -3.92
CA GLU A 105 8.82 -13.70 -2.77
C GLU A 105 7.79 -12.61 -3.08
N LEU A 106 8.23 -11.48 -3.66
CA LEU A 106 7.34 -10.37 -4.03
C LEU A 106 6.33 -10.76 -5.10
N ILE A 107 6.76 -11.46 -6.15
CA ILE A 107 5.89 -11.95 -7.23
C ILE A 107 4.85 -12.89 -6.64
N LEU A 108 5.28 -13.90 -5.88
CA LEU A 108 4.36 -14.86 -5.29
C LEU A 108 3.37 -14.17 -4.34
N LEU A 109 3.83 -13.23 -3.51
CA LEU A 109 2.99 -12.47 -2.59
C LEU A 109 1.90 -11.69 -3.33
N ALA A 110 2.27 -10.97 -4.39
CA ALA A 110 1.33 -10.17 -5.18
C ALA A 110 0.21 -11.05 -5.77
N HIS A 111 0.57 -12.18 -6.36
CA HIS A 111 -0.40 -13.14 -6.89
C HIS A 111 -1.23 -13.82 -5.80
N MET A 112 -0.62 -14.12 -4.65
CA MET A 112 -1.33 -14.72 -3.52
C MET A 112 -2.34 -13.78 -2.88
N ILE A 113 -2.07 -12.47 -2.85
CA ILE A 113 -3.01 -11.46 -2.38
C ILE A 113 -4.17 -11.29 -3.38
N GLY A 114 -3.87 -11.20 -4.67
CA GLY A 114 -4.89 -11.06 -5.73
C GLY A 114 -5.79 -12.28 -5.86
N ASP A 115 -5.32 -13.31 -6.58
CA ASP A 115 -6.15 -14.47 -6.98
C ASP A 115 -5.70 -15.80 -6.34
N GLY A 116 -4.75 -15.76 -5.41
CA GLY A 116 -4.34 -16.95 -4.67
C GLY A 116 -5.35 -17.38 -3.60
N SER A 117 -5.33 -18.65 -3.24
CA SER A 117 -6.07 -19.23 -2.12
C SER A 117 -5.10 -19.94 -1.20
N CYS A 118 -5.09 -19.56 0.08
CA CYS A 118 -4.24 -20.14 1.13
C CYS A 118 -5.03 -20.41 2.42
N VAL A 119 -6.31 -20.79 2.28
CA VAL A 119 -7.21 -21.04 3.41
C VAL A 119 -6.83 -22.31 4.17
N LYS A 120 -7.06 -22.31 5.49
CA LYS A 120 -6.79 -23.48 6.36
C LYS A 120 -7.47 -24.73 5.81
N ARG A 121 -6.76 -25.87 5.89
CA ARG A 121 -7.23 -27.21 5.46
C ARG A 121 -7.58 -27.31 3.97
N GLN A 122 -7.10 -26.40 3.14
CA GLN A 122 -7.21 -26.49 1.68
C GLN A 122 -5.80 -26.41 1.04
N PRO A 123 -5.60 -27.02 -0.14
CA PRO A 123 -4.37 -26.84 -0.90
C PRO A 123 -4.17 -25.36 -1.24
N ILE A 124 -2.90 -24.91 -1.22
CA ILE A 124 -2.55 -23.59 -1.73
C ILE A 124 -2.75 -23.61 -3.24
N ARG A 125 -3.50 -22.65 -3.77
CA ARG A 125 -3.81 -22.54 -5.19
C ARG A 125 -3.66 -21.12 -5.71
N TYR A 126 -3.45 -21.00 -7.00
CA TYR A 126 -3.53 -19.75 -7.75
C TYR A 126 -4.29 -20.01 -9.05
N ALA A 127 -5.22 -19.14 -9.42
CA ALA A 127 -5.97 -19.29 -10.67
C ALA A 127 -5.80 -18.06 -11.56
N SER A 128 -5.60 -18.29 -12.86
CA SER A 128 -5.53 -17.21 -13.85
C SER A 128 -5.87 -17.73 -15.25
N ILE A 129 -6.29 -16.82 -16.12
CA ILE A 129 -6.37 -17.05 -17.57
C ILE A 129 -5.08 -16.62 -18.29
N ASP A 130 -4.21 -15.88 -17.60
CA ASP A 130 -3.03 -15.26 -18.19
C ASP A 130 -1.82 -16.17 -17.96
N GLU A 131 -1.28 -16.70 -19.05
CA GLU A 131 -0.10 -17.56 -19.05
C GLU A 131 1.15 -16.89 -18.48
N ALA A 132 1.28 -15.56 -18.62
CA ALA A 132 2.41 -14.84 -18.03
C ALA A 132 2.33 -14.85 -16.51
N ASN A 133 1.12 -14.73 -15.95
CA ASN A 133 0.91 -14.81 -14.50
C ASN A 133 1.12 -16.24 -13.98
N LEU A 134 0.63 -17.24 -14.72
CA LEU A 134 0.84 -18.65 -14.37
C LEU A 134 2.35 -18.97 -14.35
N LEU A 135 3.09 -18.55 -15.38
CA LEU A 135 4.54 -18.72 -15.44
C LEU A 135 5.25 -17.98 -14.30
N GLY A 136 4.86 -16.74 -14.03
CA GLY A 136 5.41 -15.95 -12.93
C GLY A 136 5.26 -16.64 -11.58
N VAL A 137 4.07 -17.18 -11.29
CA VAL A 137 3.82 -17.96 -10.06
C VAL A 137 4.59 -19.27 -10.05
N THR A 138 4.69 -19.99 -11.18
CA THR A 138 5.49 -21.22 -11.27
C THR A 138 6.96 -20.97 -10.95
N VAL A 139 7.57 -19.94 -11.55
CA VAL A 139 8.97 -19.57 -11.31
C VAL A 139 9.15 -19.12 -9.86
N ALA A 140 8.25 -18.29 -9.36
CA ALA A 140 8.32 -17.79 -7.99
C ALA A 140 8.14 -18.91 -6.94
N ALA A 141 7.30 -19.90 -7.19
CA ALA A 141 7.12 -21.05 -6.31
C ALA A 141 8.39 -21.92 -6.21
N ALA A 142 9.18 -22.01 -7.28
CA ALA A 142 10.45 -22.75 -7.29
C ALA A 142 11.48 -22.19 -6.29
N HIS A 143 11.43 -20.89 -5.99
CA HIS A 143 12.23 -20.27 -4.92
C HIS A 143 12.01 -20.94 -3.56
N PHE A 144 10.78 -21.39 -3.30
CA PHE A 144 10.39 -22.12 -2.08
C PHE A 144 10.61 -23.64 -2.20
N GLY A 145 11.27 -24.10 -3.27
CA GLY A 145 11.40 -25.51 -3.62
C GLY A 145 10.09 -26.17 -4.04
N VAL A 146 9.02 -25.39 -4.28
CA VAL A 146 7.69 -25.91 -4.64
C VAL A 146 7.56 -25.99 -6.16
N THR A 147 7.26 -27.19 -6.67
CA THR A 147 6.90 -27.38 -8.08
C THR A 147 5.40 -27.14 -8.24
N ALA A 148 5.03 -26.11 -9.00
CA ALA A 148 3.63 -25.83 -9.30
C ALA A 148 3.05 -26.91 -10.23
N ILE A 149 1.84 -27.39 -9.92
CA ILE A 149 1.12 -28.37 -10.73
C ILE A 149 -0.07 -27.68 -11.38
N ARG A 150 -0.16 -27.72 -12.71
CA ARG A 150 -1.32 -27.24 -13.47
C ARG A 150 -2.46 -28.25 -13.35
N ASP A 151 -3.61 -27.76 -12.90
CA ASP A 151 -4.89 -28.45 -13.01
C ASP A 151 -5.68 -27.76 -14.12
N ASP A 152 -5.80 -28.44 -15.26
CA ASP A 152 -6.62 -27.99 -16.37
C ASP A 152 -8.00 -28.65 -16.28
N TYR A 153 -9.00 -27.88 -15.83
CA TYR A 153 -10.37 -28.34 -15.79
C TYR A 153 -11.12 -27.69 -16.94
N ALA A 154 -11.41 -28.44 -18.00
CA ALA A 154 -11.95 -27.89 -19.26
C ALA A 154 -13.24 -27.04 -19.11
N ALA A 155 -14.03 -27.26 -18.07
CA ALA A 155 -15.22 -26.46 -17.78
C ALA A 155 -14.92 -25.17 -16.98
N ALA A 156 -13.79 -25.12 -16.26
CA ALA A 156 -13.30 -23.90 -15.65
C ALA A 156 -12.56 -23.11 -16.72
N ARG A 157 -13.06 -21.93 -17.08
CA ARG A 157 -12.44 -21.04 -18.08
C ARG A 157 -11.11 -20.43 -17.60
N VAL A 158 -10.46 -21.05 -16.62
CA VAL A 158 -9.25 -20.60 -15.92
C VAL A 158 -8.35 -21.80 -15.66
N THR A 159 -7.04 -21.61 -15.77
CA THR A 159 -6.06 -22.61 -15.33
C THR A 159 -5.75 -22.38 -13.86
N THR A 160 -5.71 -23.47 -13.08
CA THR A 160 -5.38 -23.41 -11.65
C THR A 160 -4.03 -24.07 -11.41
N LEU A 161 -3.15 -23.39 -10.70
CA LEU A 161 -1.93 -23.96 -10.15
C LEU A 161 -2.19 -24.45 -8.73
N ARG A 162 -1.90 -25.72 -8.45
CA ARG A 162 -1.68 -26.21 -7.09
C ARG A 162 -0.22 -26.04 -6.71
N LEU A 163 0.02 -25.58 -5.48
CA LEU A 163 1.35 -25.37 -4.93
C LEU A 163 1.57 -26.33 -3.74
N PRO A 164 1.77 -27.64 -3.99
CA PRO A 164 1.94 -28.64 -2.94
C PRO A 164 3.28 -28.48 -2.23
N ALA A 165 3.39 -29.00 -1.01
CA ALA A 165 4.69 -29.10 -0.36
C ALA A 165 5.59 -30.07 -1.15
N PRO A 166 6.91 -29.81 -1.25
CA PRO A 166 7.82 -30.69 -1.98
C PRO A 166 8.12 -32.00 -1.24
N PHE A 167 7.56 -32.16 -0.04
CA PHE A 167 7.70 -33.33 0.81
C PHE A 167 6.36 -33.70 1.43
N ARG A 168 6.28 -34.94 1.95
CA ARG A 168 5.12 -35.43 2.69
C ARG A 168 4.94 -34.62 3.98
N LEU A 169 3.76 -34.04 4.14
CA LEU A 169 3.38 -33.34 5.36
C LEU A 169 3.10 -34.35 6.49
N THR A 170 3.66 -34.09 7.66
CA THR A 170 3.49 -34.85 8.91
C THR A 170 3.30 -33.87 10.07
N HIS A 171 3.10 -34.36 11.29
CA HIS A 171 3.07 -33.48 12.46
C HIS A 171 4.33 -32.60 12.51
N GLY A 172 4.15 -31.30 12.70
CA GLY A 172 5.24 -30.31 12.74
C GLY A 172 5.87 -29.94 11.38
N LYS A 173 5.49 -30.59 10.27
CA LYS A 173 5.96 -30.23 8.92
C LYS A 173 4.90 -29.46 8.16
N ARG A 174 5.29 -28.33 7.57
CA ARG A 174 4.40 -27.43 6.86
C ARG A 174 4.87 -27.21 5.42
N ASN A 175 3.96 -26.78 4.56
CA ASN A 175 4.32 -26.32 3.23
C ASN A 175 5.17 -25.04 3.37
N PRO A 176 6.35 -24.92 2.71
CA PRO A 176 7.22 -23.75 2.82
C PRO A 176 6.52 -22.43 2.50
N ILE A 177 5.63 -22.42 1.48
CA ILE A 177 4.85 -21.22 1.13
C ILE A 177 3.82 -20.91 2.22
N ALA A 178 3.20 -21.92 2.83
CA ALA A 178 2.26 -21.69 3.93
C ALA A 178 2.96 -21.09 5.15
N GLU A 179 4.10 -21.69 5.55
CA GLU A 179 4.91 -21.22 6.67
C GLU A 179 5.39 -19.78 6.49
N TRP A 180 5.86 -19.45 5.28
CA TRP A 180 6.23 -18.09 4.93
C TRP A 180 5.02 -17.12 5.00
N LEU A 181 3.86 -17.51 4.47
CA LEU A 181 2.63 -16.72 4.57
C LEU A 181 2.13 -16.58 6.01
N ASP A 182 2.36 -17.54 6.91
CA ASP A 182 2.06 -17.39 8.35
C ASP A 182 2.93 -16.30 8.96
N GLY A 183 4.23 -16.25 8.63
CA GLY A 183 5.13 -15.20 9.08
C GLY A 183 4.72 -13.79 8.62
N LEU A 184 3.98 -13.70 7.52
CA LEU A 184 3.37 -12.45 7.03
C LEU A 184 1.97 -12.18 7.58
N GLY A 185 1.38 -13.12 8.32
CA GLY A 185 0.01 -13.04 8.82
C GLY A 185 -1.08 -13.20 7.75
N LEU A 186 -0.74 -13.79 6.59
CA LEU A 186 -1.65 -13.92 5.44
C LEU A 186 -2.25 -15.32 5.29
N PHE A 187 -1.61 -16.34 5.85
CA PHE A 187 -2.12 -17.70 5.71
C PHE A 187 -3.46 -17.88 6.45
N GLY A 188 -4.39 -18.56 5.82
CA GLY A 188 -5.71 -18.84 6.38
C GLY A 188 -6.77 -17.76 6.14
N LEU A 189 -6.39 -16.60 5.58
CA LEU A 189 -7.30 -15.49 5.30
C LEU A 189 -8.12 -15.70 4.03
N ARG A 190 -9.35 -15.17 4.02
CA ARG A 190 -10.20 -15.03 2.83
C ARG A 190 -9.75 -13.85 1.97
N SER A 191 -10.18 -13.81 0.71
CA SER A 191 -9.79 -12.75 -0.26
C SER A 191 -10.00 -11.33 0.28
N TYR A 192 -11.12 -11.06 0.95
CA TYR A 192 -11.45 -9.76 1.51
C TYR A 192 -10.72 -9.44 2.83
N GLU A 193 -10.06 -10.42 3.45
CA GLU A 193 -9.31 -10.26 4.69
C GLU A 193 -7.81 -10.04 4.42
N LYS A 194 -7.34 -10.38 3.22
CA LYS A 194 -5.93 -10.19 2.84
C LYS A 194 -5.57 -8.71 2.78
N PHE A 195 -4.34 -8.42 3.16
CA PHE A 195 -3.77 -7.08 3.18
C PHE A 195 -2.36 -7.12 2.58
N VAL A 196 -1.78 -5.95 2.32
CA VAL A 196 -0.37 -5.85 1.92
C VAL A 196 0.49 -5.84 3.19
N PRO A 197 1.36 -6.85 3.42
CA PRO A 197 2.17 -6.93 4.62
C PRO A 197 3.11 -5.74 4.77
N ALA A 198 3.42 -5.41 6.03
CA ALA A 198 4.25 -4.27 6.36
C ALA A 198 5.62 -4.32 5.66
N GLN A 199 6.21 -5.50 5.59
CA GLN A 199 7.50 -5.80 4.98
C GLN A 199 7.60 -5.32 3.52
N VAL A 200 6.47 -5.25 2.80
CA VAL A 200 6.40 -4.74 1.42
C VAL A 200 6.55 -3.22 1.36
N SER A 201 5.95 -2.48 2.28
CA SER A 201 6.00 -1.00 2.28
C SER A 201 7.39 -0.45 2.59
N ARG A 202 8.28 -1.29 3.15
CA ARG A 202 9.71 -0.99 3.34
C ARG A 202 10.54 -1.23 2.09
N TYR A 203 9.93 -1.63 0.98
CA TYR A 203 10.65 -1.99 -0.23
C TYR A 203 10.96 -0.77 -1.12
N ARG A 204 11.98 -0.94 -1.96
CA ARG A 204 12.46 0.04 -2.93
C ARG A 204 11.43 0.20 -4.07
N THR A 205 10.81 1.38 -4.19
CA THR A 205 9.71 1.64 -5.14
C THR A 205 10.08 1.49 -6.63
N SER A 206 11.36 1.35 -6.98
CA SER A 206 11.78 1.17 -8.37
C SER A 206 11.39 -0.17 -9.01
N LYS A 207 11.00 -1.19 -8.22
CA LYS A 207 10.60 -2.51 -8.74
C LYS A 207 9.13 -2.87 -8.57
N TRP A 208 8.37 -2.10 -7.80
CA TRP A 208 6.89 -2.22 -7.76
C TRP A 208 6.30 -1.63 -9.05
N ARG A 209 6.44 -2.38 -10.14
CA ARG A 209 5.64 -2.21 -11.34
C ARG A 209 4.64 -3.38 -11.31
N CYS A 210 3.34 -3.07 -11.16
CA CYS A 210 2.34 -4.14 -11.15
C CYS A 210 2.49 -4.96 -12.43
N SER A 211 2.72 -6.27 -12.28
CA SER A 211 2.42 -7.28 -13.30
C SER A 211 0.92 -7.54 -13.39
N CYS A 212 0.14 -7.06 -12.43
CA CYS A 212 -1.32 -7.09 -12.51
C CYS A 212 -1.80 -6.17 -13.64
N GLY A 213 -2.27 -6.75 -14.75
CA GLY A 213 -2.91 -6.03 -15.86
C GLY A 213 -4.18 -5.25 -15.45
N THR A 214 -4.59 -5.33 -14.19
CA THR A 214 -5.78 -4.69 -13.62
C THR A 214 -5.53 -3.33 -12.97
N CYS A 215 -4.28 -2.94 -12.66
CA CYS A 215 -4.01 -1.62 -12.08
C CYS A 215 -3.19 -0.73 -13.03
N GLY A 216 -3.90 0.14 -13.75
CA GLY A 216 -3.29 1.12 -14.65
C GLY A 216 -2.48 2.17 -13.91
N GLN A 217 -1.15 2.14 -14.03
CA GLN A 217 -0.28 3.30 -13.83
C GLN A 217 0.86 3.32 -14.87
N PRO A 218 1.07 4.43 -15.60
CA PRO A 218 2.01 4.52 -16.71
C PRO A 218 3.47 4.83 -16.31
N MET A 219 4.34 4.63 -17.32
CA MET A 219 5.80 4.72 -17.39
C MET A 219 6.45 6.03 -16.87
N VAL A 220 7.73 5.94 -16.50
CA VAL A 220 8.50 6.92 -15.70
C VAL A 220 9.33 7.87 -16.58
N ARG A 221 9.25 9.17 -16.27
CA ARG A 221 10.38 10.12 -16.31
C ARG A 221 10.54 10.78 -14.92
N SER A 222 11.78 11.08 -14.58
CA SER A 222 12.32 11.47 -13.28
C SER A 222 11.87 12.86 -12.80
N ALA A 223 12.09 13.13 -11.50
CA ALA A 223 11.70 14.31 -10.70
C ALA A 223 10.21 14.38 -10.27
N GLY A 224 9.94 14.07 -9.00
CA GLY A 224 8.61 14.16 -8.39
C GLY A 224 8.32 15.55 -7.83
N MET A 225 7.88 16.47 -8.68
CA MET A 225 7.16 17.66 -8.22
C MET A 225 5.73 17.28 -7.79
N PRO A 226 5.14 17.96 -6.78
CA PRO A 226 3.73 17.85 -6.46
C PRO A 226 2.88 18.16 -7.70
N ARG A 227 1.76 17.48 -7.86
CA ARG A 227 0.74 17.86 -8.85
C ARG A 227 -0.39 18.58 -8.14
N HIS A 228 -1.11 19.42 -8.87
CA HIS A 228 -2.30 20.07 -8.34
C HIS A 228 -3.56 19.33 -8.79
N HIS A 229 -4.43 18.98 -7.85
CA HIS A 229 -5.79 18.50 -8.14
C HIS A 229 -6.82 19.54 -7.74
N ARG A 230 -7.95 19.54 -8.45
CA ARG A 230 -9.07 20.43 -8.16
C ARG A 230 -9.84 19.89 -6.95
N ALA A 231 -10.20 20.76 -6.02
CA ALA A 231 -11.24 20.50 -5.04
C ALA A 231 -12.58 20.31 -5.75
N GLY A 232 -13.23 19.17 -5.53
CA GLY A 232 -14.54 18.81 -6.09
C GLY A 232 -15.71 19.26 -5.21
N SER A 233 -15.58 19.10 -3.89
CA SER A 233 -16.55 19.61 -2.92
C SER A 233 -15.86 19.93 -1.60
N THR A 234 -16.48 20.83 -0.83
CA THR A 234 -16.06 21.15 0.53
C THR A 234 -17.30 21.21 1.39
N THR A 235 -17.46 20.21 2.26
CA THR A 235 -18.63 20.10 3.14
C THR A 235 -18.22 20.32 4.59
N ARG A 236 -19.03 21.12 5.27
CA ARG A 236 -18.90 21.43 6.69
C ARG A 236 -19.56 20.33 7.50
N ARG A 237 -18.84 19.72 8.45
CA ARG A 237 -19.46 18.83 9.43
C ARG A 237 -19.50 19.55 10.79
N PRO A 238 -20.69 19.75 11.38
CA PRO A 238 -20.77 20.29 12.73
C PRO A 238 -20.13 19.31 13.72
N VAL A 239 -19.59 19.83 14.81
CA VAL A 239 -19.03 19.05 15.91
C VAL A 239 -20.14 18.16 16.47
N ALA A 240 -19.99 16.83 16.39
CA ALA A 240 -20.86 15.93 17.13
C ALA A 240 -20.64 16.19 18.62
N ALA A 241 -21.74 16.42 19.35
CA ALA A 241 -21.77 16.74 20.78
C ALA A 241 -20.99 15.72 21.63
#